data_AF-A0A2E6TG99-F1
#
_entry.id   AF-A0A2E6TG99-F1
#
_cell.length_a   1.000
_cell.length_b   1.000
_cell.length_c   1.000
_cell.angle_alpha   90.00
_cell.angle_beta   90.00
_cell.angle_gamma   90.00
#
_symmetry.space_group_name_H-M   'P 1'
#
loop_
_entity.id
_entity.type
_entity.pdbx_description
1 polymer ?
#
loop_
_entity_poly.entity_id
_entity_poly.type
_entity_poly.pdbx_seq_one_letter_code
_entity_poly.pdbx_strand_id
1 'polypeptide(L)'
;MQANRFFSFYLALLFVVMCAILAYGFTQGDFWAEGSILTGMPWGIVSLVDVYVGFLLFCAWIWYRESSLLAKVGLTLAILLGGNAVSALYAWITLLRSGGDLQAFFLGAHASSERKAFPHSEDPSSPNR
;
A
#
# COMPACT_ATOMS: atom_id res chain seq x y z
N MET A 1 1.33 14.41 -15.51
CA MET A 1 0.98 13.17 -16.25
C MET A 1 2.11 12.14 -16.34
N GLN A 2 3.37 12.52 -16.63
CA GLN A 2 4.48 11.54 -16.77
C GLN A 2 4.86 10.83 -15.45
N ALA A 3 4.90 11.55 -14.33
CA ALA A 3 5.24 10.97 -13.01
C ALA A 3 4.26 9.85 -12.58
N ASN A 4 2.97 10.02 -12.84
CA ASN A 4 1.94 9.04 -12.45
C ASN A 4 2.06 7.73 -13.23
N ARG A 5 2.55 7.80 -14.47
CA ARG A 5 2.81 6.60 -15.29
C ARG A 5 3.98 5.81 -14.75
N PHE A 6 5.03 6.49 -14.28
CA PHE A 6 6.18 5.86 -13.64
C PHE A 6 5.76 5.17 -12.33
N PHE A 7 5.06 5.88 -11.43
CA PHE A 7 4.57 5.28 -10.18
C PHE A 7 3.60 4.12 -10.40
N SER A 8 2.73 4.23 -11.41
CA SER A 8 1.83 3.15 -11.80
C SER A 8 2.61 1.91 -12.28
N PHE A 9 3.60 2.10 -13.14
CA PHE A 9 4.46 1.00 -13.60
C PHE A 9 5.24 0.36 -12.45
N TYR A 10 5.76 1.16 -11.52
CA TYR A 10 6.46 0.68 -10.34
C TYR A 10 5.56 -0.22 -9.47
N LEU A 11 4.35 0.23 -9.12
CA LEU A 11 3.42 -0.55 -8.31
C LEU A 11 2.94 -1.82 -9.03
N ALA A 12 2.70 -1.73 -10.34
CA ALA A 12 2.37 -2.89 -11.17
C ALA A 12 3.49 -3.93 -11.17
N LEU A 13 4.74 -3.49 -11.31
CA LEU A 13 5.91 -4.36 -11.27
C LEU A 13 6.04 -5.05 -9.92
N LEU A 14 5.93 -4.32 -8.81
CA LEU A 14 5.98 -4.90 -7.46
C LEU A 14 4.88 -5.95 -7.25
N PHE A 15 3.66 -5.67 -7.73
CA PHE A 15 2.56 -6.61 -7.67
C PHE A 15 2.88 -7.90 -8.45
N VAL A 16 3.37 -7.78 -9.69
CA VAL A 16 3.74 -8.93 -10.53
C VAL A 16 4.86 -9.75 -9.88
N VAL A 17 5.90 -9.10 -9.34
CA VAL A 17 7.00 -9.78 -8.65
C VAL A 17 6.50 -10.54 -7.43
N MET A 18 5.62 -9.94 -6.61
CA MET A 18 5.04 -10.60 -5.45
C MET A 18 4.17 -11.80 -5.84
N CYS A 19 3.35 -11.68 -6.89
CA CYS A 19 2.58 -12.81 -7.41
C CYS A 19 3.48 -13.94 -7.92
N ALA A 20 4.58 -13.61 -8.61
CA ALA A 20 5.52 -14.60 -9.13
C ALA A 20 6.23 -15.37 -8.01
N ILE A 21 6.72 -14.67 -6.97
CA ILE A 21 7.42 -15.33 -5.86
C ILE A 21 6.46 -16.12 -4.96
N LEU A 22 5.21 -15.66 -4.78
CA LEU A 22 4.17 -16.45 -4.11
C LEU A 22 3.85 -17.73 -4.88
N ALA A 23 3.70 -17.64 -6.21
CA ALA A 23 3.48 -18.82 -7.05
C ALA A 23 4.64 -19.82 -6.95
N TYR A 24 5.88 -19.32 -6.93
CA TYR A 24 7.06 -20.16 -6.66
C TYR A 24 6.97 -20.83 -5.29
N GLY A 25 6.73 -20.07 -4.21
CA GLY A 25 6.62 -20.59 -2.85
C GLY A 25 5.53 -21.65 -2.69
N PHE A 26 4.33 -21.41 -3.26
CA PHE A 26 3.22 -22.36 -3.19
C PHE A 26 3.42 -23.62 -4.05
N THR A 27 4.28 -23.58 -5.06
CA THR A 27 4.50 -24.73 -5.96
C THR A 27 5.72 -25.57 -5.57
N GLN A 28 6.74 -24.96 -4.97
CA GLN A 28 8.01 -25.62 -4.67
C GLN A 28 8.24 -25.82 -3.16
N GLY A 29 7.66 -24.98 -2.31
CA GLY A 29 7.97 -24.94 -0.88
C GLY A 29 6.96 -25.69 -0.02
N ASP A 30 7.45 -26.22 1.10
CA ASP A 30 6.60 -26.64 2.21
C ASP A 30 6.53 -25.50 3.22
N PHE A 31 5.40 -24.79 3.21
CA PHE A 31 5.17 -23.60 4.04
C PHE A 31 5.40 -23.88 5.54
N TRP A 32 5.01 -25.05 6.03
CA TRP A 32 5.10 -25.36 7.47
C TRP A 32 6.52 -25.76 7.86
N ALA A 33 7.18 -26.59 7.04
CA ALA A 33 8.55 -27.01 7.31
C ALA A 33 9.53 -25.82 7.22
N GLU A 34 9.43 -25.02 6.15
CA GLU A 34 10.27 -23.84 5.95
C GLU A 34 9.98 -22.73 6.97
N GLY A 35 8.71 -22.55 7.34
CA GLY A 35 8.31 -21.63 8.40
C GLY A 35 8.92 -21.98 9.77
N SER A 36 9.03 -23.27 10.10
CA SER A 36 9.70 -23.71 11.33
C SER A 36 11.19 -23.41 11.31
N ILE A 37 11.86 -23.53 10.15
CA ILE A 37 13.27 -23.19 10.01
C ILE A 37 13.46 -21.68 10.18
N LEU A 38 12.60 -20.88 9.52
CA LEU A 38 12.65 -19.42 9.58
C LEU A 38 12.45 -18.90 11.01
N THR A 39 11.50 -19.46 11.76
CA THR A 39 11.25 -19.10 13.16
C THR A 39 12.28 -19.67 14.13
N GLY A 40 13.08 -20.66 13.72
CA GLY A 40 14.21 -21.17 14.48
C GLY A 40 15.48 -20.31 14.38
N MET A 41 15.53 -19.36 13.44
CA MET A 41 16.69 -18.48 13.21
C MET A 41 16.39 -17.05 13.67
N PRO A 42 17.29 -16.38 14.45
CA PRO A 42 17.04 -15.03 14.95
C PRO A 42 16.67 -14.00 13.87
N TRP A 43 17.41 -13.99 12.75
CA TRP A 43 17.11 -13.10 11.63
C TRP A 43 15.81 -13.44 10.91
N GLY A 44 15.41 -14.72 10.88
CA GLY A 44 14.12 -15.11 10.31
C GLY A 44 12.95 -14.59 11.13
N ILE A 45 13.06 -14.61 12.45
CA ILE A 45 12.09 -13.96 13.36
C ILE A 45 12.05 -12.45 13.10
N VAL A 46 13.21 -11.78 13.02
CA VAL A 46 13.28 -10.34 12.76
C VAL A 46 12.60 -9.99 11.44
N SER A 47 12.87 -10.72 10.35
CA SER A 47 12.23 -10.49 9.06
C SER A 47 10.72 -10.73 9.08
N LEU A 48 10.24 -11.76 9.79
CA LEU A 48 8.81 -12.01 9.96
C LEU A 48 8.15 -10.84 10.71
N VAL A 49 8.70 -10.44 11.85
CA VAL A 49 8.18 -9.32 12.64
C VAL A 49 8.17 -8.03 11.82
N ASP A 50 9.26 -7.73 11.12
CA ASP A 50 9.40 -6.53 10.28
C ASP A 50 8.31 -6.47 9.19
N VAL A 51 8.10 -7.57 8.46
CA VAL A 51 7.07 -7.67 7.42
C VAL A 51 5.66 -7.45 7.99
N TYR A 52 5.31 -8.11 9.11
CA TYR A 52 3.97 -7.97 9.70
C TYR A 52 3.74 -6.61 10.35
N VAL A 53 4.76 -6.00 10.97
CA VAL A 53 4.68 -4.61 11.44
C VAL A 53 4.45 -3.67 10.25
N GLY A 54 5.15 -3.89 9.13
CA GLY A 54 4.90 -3.18 7.88
C GLY A 54 3.45 -3.30 7.40
N PHE A 55 2.86 -4.50 7.44
CA PHE A 55 1.44 -4.70 7.11
C PHE A 55 0.51 -3.91 8.02
N LEU A 56 0.77 -3.89 9.33
CA LEU A 56 -0.05 -3.15 10.28
C LEU A 56 0.06 -1.63 10.07
N LEU A 57 1.25 -1.11 9.76
CA LEU A 57 1.43 0.30 9.40
C LEU A 57 0.65 0.66 8.14
N PHE A 58 0.69 -0.20 7.12
CA PHE A 58 -0.09 0.00 5.89
C PHE A 58 -1.61 -0.12 6.14
N CYS A 59 -2.03 -1.02 7.03
CA CYS A 59 -3.42 -1.10 7.47
C CYS A 59 -3.85 0.18 8.20
N ALA A 60 -3.00 0.78 9.04
CA ALA A 60 -3.29 2.06 9.67
C ALA A 60 -3.52 3.17 8.61
N TRP A 61 -2.72 3.19 7.54
CA TRP A 61 -2.96 4.08 6.41
C TRP A 61 -4.31 3.83 5.72
N ILE A 62 -4.69 2.56 5.48
CA ILE A 62 -6.03 2.23 4.94
C ILE A 62 -7.15 2.70 5.86
N TRP A 63 -7.01 2.48 7.17
CA TRP A 63 -8.00 2.87 8.15
C TRP A 63 -8.21 4.38 8.23
N TYR A 64 -7.15 5.15 7.99
CA TYR A 64 -7.23 6.59 7.84
C TYR A 64 -7.84 6.99 6.49
N ARG A 65 -7.42 6.37 5.39
CA ARG A 65 -7.79 6.74 4.02
C ARG A 65 -9.24 6.43 3.65
N GLU A 66 -9.74 5.26 4.07
CA GLU A 66 -11.07 4.76 3.71
C GLU A 66 -12.12 5.21 4.71
N SER A 67 -13.35 5.47 4.25
CA SER A 67 -14.50 5.79 5.12
C SER A 67 -15.32 4.54 5.47
N SER A 68 -15.41 3.58 4.55
CA SER A 68 -16.23 2.38 4.72
C SER A 68 -15.59 1.38 5.69
N LEU A 69 -16.30 1.04 6.77
CA LEU A 69 -15.84 0.03 7.73
C LEU A 69 -15.61 -1.34 7.08
N LEU A 70 -16.45 -1.71 6.10
CA LEU A 70 -16.29 -2.96 5.36
C LEU A 70 -14.99 -2.96 4.55
N ALA A 71 -14.65 -1.84 3.92
CA ALA A 71 -13.39 -1.70 3.19
C ALA A 71 -12.19 -1.79 4.14
N LYS A 72 -12.25 -1.13 5.31
CA LYS A 72 -11.19 -1.17 6.33
C LYS A 72 -10.91 -2.60 6.79
N VAL A 73 -11.94 -3.27 7.30
CA VAL A 73 -11.80 -4.63 7.85
C VAL A 73 -11.45 -5.62 6.74
N GLY A 74 -12.14 -5.54 5.61
CA GLY A 74 -11.89 -6.44 4.47
C GLY A 74 -10.47 -6.33 3.92
N LEU A 75 -9.95 -5.11 3.74
CA LEU A 75 -8.59 -4.90 3.25
C LEU A 75 -7.54 -5.25 4.31
N THR A 76 -7.79 -4.99 5.59
CA THR A 76 -6.88 -5.44 6.66
C THR A 76 -6.74 -6.96 6.64
N LEU A 77 -7.84 -7.71 6.60
CA LEU A 77 -7.79 -9.18 6.52
C LEU A 77 -7.12 -9.63 5.23
N ALA A 78 -7.42 -8.99 4.09
CA ALA A 78 -6.81 -9.32 2.82
C ALA A 78 -5.28 -9.09 2.83
N ILE A 79 -4.77 -8.06 3.51
CA ILE A 79 -3.33 -7.80 3.62
C ILE A 79 -2.66 -8.76 4.59
N LEU A 80 -3.28 -9.10 5.73
CA LEU A 80 -2.71 -10.07 6.66
C LEU A 80 -2.57 -11.47 6.04
N LEU A 81 -3.43 -11.81 5.08
CA LEU A 81 -3.40 -13.10 4.38
C LEU A 81 -2.62 -13.07 3.07
N GLY A 82 -2.80 -12.02 2.26
CA GLY A 82 -2.19 -11.87 0.92
C GLY A 82 -0.92 -11.01 0.89
N GLY A 83 -0.53 -10.43 2.03
CA GLY A 83 0.71 -9.70 2.22
C GLY A 83 0.91 -8.51 1.28
N ASN A 84 2.14 -8.39 0.81
CA ASN A 84 2.55 -7.29 -0.06
C ASN A 84 1.94 -7.34 -1.46
N ALA A 85 1.46 -8.50 -1.94
CA ALA A 85 0.72 -8.56 -3.20
C ALA A 85 -0.57 -7.75 -3.14
N VAL A 86 -1.36 -7.95 -2.08
CA VAL A 86 -2.61 -7.20 -1.87
C VAL A 86 -2.32 -5.72 -1.61
N SER A 87 -1.28 -5.42 -0.82
CA SER A 87 -0.88 -4.04 -0.55
C SER A 87 -0.48 -3.29 -1.83
N ALA A 88 0.33 -3.90 -2.69
CA ALA A 88 0.73 -3.33 -3.97
C ALA A 88 -0.45 -3.17 -4.94
N LEU A 89 -1.34 -4.17 -5.03
CA LEU A 89 -2.53 -4.10 -5.86
C LEU A 89 -3.46 -2.96 -5.41
N TYR A 90 -3.71 -2.86 -4.11
CA TYR A 90 -4.53 -1.80 -3.56
C TYR A 90 -3.92 -0.42 -3.82
N ALA A 91 -2.64 -0.23 -3.48
CA ALA A 91 -1.93 1.02 -3.79
C ALA A 91 -2.02 1.36 -5.29
N TRP A 92 -1.85 0.38 -6.16
CA TRP A 92 -1.93 0.60 -7.61
C TRP A 92 -3.33 1.04 -8.05
N ILE A 93 -4.38 0.33 -7.64
CA ILE A 93 -5.78 0.69 -7.94
C ILE A 93 -6.09 2.10 -7.42
N THR A 94 -5.64 2.42 -6.21
CA THR A 94 -5.87 3.75 -5.63
C THR A 94 -5.17 4.84 -6.42
N LEU A 95 -3.94 4.63 -6.88
CA LEU A 95 -3.22 5.58 -7.73
C LEU A 95 -3.95 5.82 -9.06
N LEU A 96 -4.47 4.76 -9.68
CA LEU A 96 -5.26 4.86 -10.91
C LEU A 96 -6.56 5.65 -10.68
N ARG A 97 -7.26 5.40 -9.56
CA ARG A 97 -8.49 6.10 -9.18
C ARG A 97 -8.25 7.57 -8.85
N SER A 98 -7.10 7.92 -8.31
CA SER A 98 -6.75 9.30 -7.95
C SER A 98 -6.47 10.19 -9.16
N GLY A 99 -6.41 9.65 -10.38
CA GLY A 99 -6.26 10.45 -11.60
C GLY A 99 -4.98 11.29 -11.65
N GLY A 100 -4.01 11.00 -10.78
CA GLY A 100 -2.79 11.79 -10.63
C GLY A 100 -2.76 12.85 -9.55
N ASP A 101 -3.83 12.99 -8.76
CA ASP A 101 -3.83 13.84 -7.58
C ASP A 101 -3.25 13.08 -6.37
N LEU A 102 -2.10 13.56 -5.88
CA LEU A 102 -1.43 12.96 -4.72
C LEU A 102 -2.22 13.12 -3.42
N GLN A 103 -2.99 14.21 -3.26
CA GLN A 103 -3.85 14.38 -2.09
C GLN A 103 -4.97 13.34 -2.11
N ALA A 104 -5.60 13.14 -3.27
CA ALA A 104 -6.62 12.10 -3.43
C ALA A 104 -6.04 10.69 -3.23
N PHE A 105 -4.78 10.47 -3.59
CA PHE A 105 -4.09 9.20 -3.39
C PHE A 105 -3.85 8.92 -1.89
N PHE A 106 -3.21 9.83 -1.17
CA PHE A 106 -2.84 9.60 0.23
C PHE A 106 -4.01 9.74 1.21
N LEU A 107 -4.90 10.72 0.99
CA LEU A 107 -5.95 11.07 1.95
C LEU A 107 -7.29 10.38 1.68
N GLY A 108 -7.52 9.89 0.45
CA GLY A 108 -8.75 9.21 0.08
C GLY A 108 -9.99 10.03 0.40
N ALA A 109 -10.85 9.53 1.29
CA ALA A 109 -12.11 10.17 1.69
C ALA A 109 -11.92 11.57 2.31
N HIS A 110 -10.73 11.89 2.83
CA HIS A 110 -10.41 13.15 3.51
C HIS A 110 -9.78 14.20 2.58
N ALA A 111 -9.56 13.89 1.30
CA ALA A 111 -8.92 14.82 0.37
C ALA A 111 -9.75 16.10 0.12
N SER A 112 -11.08 16.01 0.18
CA SER A 112 -11.99 17.15 -0.05
C SER A 112 -12.13 18.06 1.17
N SER A 113 -11.99 17.52 2.39
CA SER A 113 -12.01 18.32 3.63
C SER A 113 -10.74 19.16 3.78
N GLU A 114 -9.58 18.59 3.47
CA GLU A 114 -8.29 19.30 3.50
C GLU A 114 -8.25 20.47 2.50
N ARG A 115 -8.73 20.25 1.27
CA ARG A 115 -8.81 21.30 0.25
C ARG A 115 -9.71 22.48 0.65
N LYS A 116 -10.76 22.23 1.45
CA LYS A 116 -11.62 23.28 2.00
C LYS A 116 -11.00 23.99 3.21
N ALA A 117 -10.20 23.28 4.02
CA ALA A 117 -9.54 23.85 5.19
C ALA A 117 -8.42 24.84 4.80
N PHE A 118 -7.73 24.61 3.68
CA PHE A 118 -6.66 25.47 3.16
C PHE A 118 -6.89 25.84 1.69
N PRO A 119 -7.82 26.77 1.39
CA PRO A 119 -8.22 27.09 0.02
C PRO A 119 -7.14 27.82 -0.80
N HIS A 120 -6.18 28.50 -0.15
CA HIS A 120 -5.09 29.23 -0.79
C HIS A 120 -3.85 29.27 0.12
N SER A 121 -2.91 28.33 -0.06
CA SER A 121 -1.50 28.63 0.21
C SER A 121 -0.93 29.26 -1.06
N GLU A 122 -0.55 30.52 -0.96
CA GLU A 122 -0.20 31.45 -2.04
C GLU A 122 0.68 30.83 -3.16
N ASP A 123 0.32 31.13 -4.41
CA ASP A 123 1.21 30.99 -5.55
C ASP A 123 2.34 32.06 -5.44
N PRO A 124 3.61 31.67 -5.26
CA PRO A 124 4.71 32.62 -5.15
C PRO A 124 4.99 33.40 -6.45
N SER A 125 4.33 33.01 -7.55
CA SER A 125 4.53 33.58 -8.90
C SER A 125 3.40 34.50 -9.38
N SER A 126 2.44 34.84 -8.52
CA SER A 126 1.40 35.84 -8.82
C SER A 126 2.03 37.22 -9.08
N PRO A 127 1.97 37.78 -10.32
CA PRO A 127 2.69 38.99 -10.69
C PRO A 127 2.13 40.30 -10.11
N ASN A 128 1.06 40.27 -9.32
CA ASN A 128 0.42 41.47 -8.81
C ASN A 128 0.40 41.48 -7.28
N ARG A 129 1.49 41.98 -6.71
CA ARG A 129 1.56 42.67 -5.41
C ARG A 129 2.48 43.87 -5.55
#